data_AF-A0A1X7ISQ9-F1
#
_entry.id   AF-A0A1X7ISQ9-F1
#
_cell.length_a   1.000
_cell.length_b   1.000
_cell.length_c   1.000
_cell.angle_alpha   90.00
_cell.angle_beta   90.00
_cell.angle_gamma   90.00
#
_symmetry.space_group_name_H-M   'P 1'
#
loop_
_entity.id
_entity.type
_entity.pdbx_description
1 polymer ?
#
loop_
_entity_poly.entity_id
_entity_poly.type
_entity_poly.pdbx_seq_one_letter_code
_entity_poly.pdbx_strand_id
1 'polypeptide(L)' 'MAMTLRLSPDQDRALTLLAEAQGSSKHEAAVRAIVTAAARLLNDAAVADLARDVIPGHAELESRIRRTRG' A
#
# COMPACT_ATOMS: atom_id res chain seq x y z
N MET A 1 3.92 -22.96 9.89
CA MET A 1 4.57 -23.25 8.59
C MET A 1 5.59 -22.16 8.31
N ALA A 2 6.84 -22.50 8.03
CA ALA A 2 7.85 -21.50 7.64
C ALA A 2 7.71 -21.25 6.13
N MET A 3 7.37 -20.01 5.75
CA MET A 3 7.31 -19.59 4.35
C MET A 3 8.55 -18.75 4.05
N THR A 4 9.41 -19.23 3.16
CA THR A 4 10.64 -18.53 2.80
C THR A 4 10.40 -17.64 1.58
N LEU A 5 10.49 -16.33 1.76
CA LEU A 5 10.43 -15.35 0.67
C LEU A 5 11.75 -15.34 -0.09
N ARG A 6 11.71 -15.43 -1.43
CA ARG A 6 12.88 -15.16 -2.27
C ARG A 6 12.92 -13.69 -2.62
N LEU A 7 13.94 -13.00 -2.13
CA LEU A 7 14.15 -11.57 -2.36
C LEU A 7 15.25 -11.37 -3.39
N SER A 8 15.08 -10.36 -4.25
CA SER A 8 16.21 -9.82 -5.02
C SER A 8 17.19 -9.12 -4.07
N PRO A 9 18.45 -8.88 -4.51
CA PRO A 9 19.42 -8.14 -3.68
C PRO A 9 18.90 -6.78 -3.22
N ASP A 10 18.20 -6.05 -4.09
CA ASP A 10 17.63 -4.73 -3.77
C ASP A 10 16.50 -4.83 -2.74
N GLN A 11 15.65 -5.86 -2.85
CA GLN A 11 14.58 -6.12 -1.89
C GLN A 11 15.14 -6.50 -0.51
N ASP A 12 16.19 -7.33 -0.45
CA ASP A 12 16.84 -7.68 0.82
C ASP A 12 17.50 -6.45 1.47
N ARG A 13 18.14 -5.59 0.67
CA ARG A 13 18.71 -4.34 1.16
C ARG A 13 17.63 -3.40 1.70
N ALA A 14 16.53 -3.23 0.97
CA ALA A 14 15.40 -2.42 1.43
C ALA A 14 14.80 -2.97 2.73
N LEU A 15 14.64 -4.29 2.83
CA LEU A 15 14.12 -4.94 4.05
C LEU A 15 15.09 -4.81 5.24
N THR A 16 16.40 -4.85 4.98
CA THR A 16 17.43 -4.63 6.01
C THR A 16 17.31 -3.23 6.59
N LEU A 17 17.28 -2.20 5.73
CA LEU A 17 17.13 -0.81 6.15
C LEU A 17 15.82 -0.59 6.93
N LEU A 18 14.73 -1.20 6.47
CA LEU A 18 13.44 -1.11 7.16
C LEU A 18 13.49 -1.72 8.56
N ALA A 19 14.13 -2.88 8.70
CA ALA A 19 14.27 -3.57 9.98
C ALA A 19 15.14 -2.77 10.96
N GLU A 20 16.26 -2.20 10.48
CA GLU A 20 17.12 -1.32 11.27
C GLU A 20 16.38 -0.08 11.74
N ALA A 21 15.64 0.60 10.84
CA ALA A 21 14.86 1.79 11.18
C ALA A 21 13.74 1.51 12.20
N GLN A 22 13.22 0.28 12.23
CA GLN A 22 12.19 -0.17 13.18
C GLN A 22 12.79 -0.76 14.47
N GLY A 23 14.10 -1.01 14.53
CA GLY A 23 14.73 -1.73 15.63
C GLY A 23 14.24 -3.17 15.78
N SER A 24 13.88 -3.82 14.67
CA SER A 24 13.26 -5.16 14.66
C SER A 24 14.04 -6.15 13.79
N SER A 25 13.63 -7.43 13.82
CA SER A 25 14.17 -8.43 12.87
C SER A 25 13.66 -8.19 11.44
N LYS A 26 14.37 -8.73 10.42
CA LYS A 26 13.90 -8.72 9.02
C LYS A 26 12.53 -9.39 8.86
N HIS A 27 12.30 -10.49 9.57
CA HIS A 27 11.02 -11.19 9.51
C HIS A 27 9.88 -10.32 10.06
N GLU A 28 10.09 -9.73 11.24
CA GLU A 28 9.09 -8.85 11.84
C GLU A 28 8.84 -7.61 10.99
N ALA A 29 9.88 -6.98 10.46
CA ALA A 29 9.76 -5.85 9.54
C ALA A 29 8.95 -6.22 8.28
N ALA A 30 9.16 -7.41 7.72
CA ALA A 30 8.39 -7.90 6.58
C ALA A 30 6.91 -8.09 6.93
N VAL A 31 6.61 -8.72 8.08
CA VAL A 31 5.23 -8.90 8.55
C VAL A 31 4.55 -7.55 8.77
N ARG A 32 5.22 -6.61 9.44
CA ARG A 32 4.72 -5.24 9.67
C ARG A 32 4.49 -4.50 8.36
N ALA A 33 5.40 -4.63 7.39
CA ALA A 33 5.27 -4.02 6.08
C ALA A 33 4.05 -4.54 5.32
N ILE A 34 3.81 -5.86 5.33
CA ILE A 34 2.65 -6.49 4.70
C ILE A 34 1.35 -5.96 5.33
N VAL A 35 1.25 -5.98 6.66
CA VAL A 35 0.07 -5.48 7.37
C VAL A 35 -0.16 -3.99 7.10
N THR A 36 0.91 -3.19 7.12
CA THR A 36 0.82 -1.75 6.83
C THR A 36 0.37 -1.48 5.40
N ALA A 37 0.91 -2.21 4.42
CA ALA A 37 0.52 -2.06 3.02
C ALA A 37 -0.95 -2.44 2.79
N ALA A 38 -1.39 -3.55 3.39
CA ALA A 38 -2.79 -3.99 3.32
C ALA A 38 -3.74 -2.97 3.97
N ALA A 39 -3.40 -2.46 5.15
CA ALA A 39 -4.20 -1.44 5.84
C ALA A 39 -4.30 -0.15 5.02
N ARG A 40 -3.18 0.32 4.43
CA ARG A 40 -3.19 1.50 3.55
C ARG A 40 -4.08 1.27 2.33
N LEU A 41 -3.96 0.13 1.67
CA LEU A 41 -4.79 -0.20 0.50
C LEU A 41 -6.29 -0.15 0.83
N LEU A 42 -6.68 -0.71 1.97
CA LEU A 42 -8.09 -0.71 2.41
C LEU A 42 -8.57 0.69 2.80
N ASN A 43 -7.73 1.46 3.50
CA ASN A 43 -8.07 2.82 3.89
C ASN A 43 -8.22 3.73 2.66
N ASP A 44 -7.33 3.62 1.68
CA ASP A 44 -7.38 4.40 0.44
C ASP A 44 -8.66 4.08 -0.34
N ALA A 45 -9.05 2.80 -0.41
CA ALA A 45 -10.31 2.39 -1.02
C ALA A 45 -11.52 2.99 -0.27
N ALA A 46 -11.53 2.91 1.06
CA ALA A 46 -12.62 3.47 1.87
C ALA A 46 -12.75 4.99 1.72
N VAL A 47 -11.63 5.71 1.66
CA VAL A 47 -11.63 7.17 1.40
C VAL A 47 -12.16 7.47 0.01
N ALA A 48 -11.77 6.69 -1.00
CA ALA A 48 -12.25 6.87 -2.37
C ALA A 48 -13.75 6.58 -2.51
N ASP A 49 -14.26 5.54 -1.84
CA ASP A 49 -15.68 5.23 -1.76
C ASP A 49 -16.45 6.37 -1.09
N LEU A 50 -16.00 6.80 0.09
CA LEU A 50 -16.63 7.89 0.81
C LEU A 50 -16.66 9.17 -0.02
N ALA A 51 -15.57 9.51 -0.71
CA ALA A 51 -15.48 10.68 -1.57
C ALA A 51 -16.51 10.64 -2.71
N ARG A 52 -16.73 9.47 -3.33
CA ARG A 52 -17.79 9.31 -4.35
C ARG A 52 -19.18 9.58 -3.79
N ASP A 53 -19.43 9.19 -2.55
CA ASP A 53 -20.74 9.30 -1.93
C ASP A 53 -21.04 10.72 -1.43
N VAL A 54 -20.04 11.40 -0.87
CA VAL A 54 -20.26 12.67 -0.14
C VAL A 54 -19.89 13.92 -0.92
N ILE A 55 -19.02 13.83 -1.94
CA ILE A 55 -18.56 15.02 -2.68
C ILE A 55 -19.43 15.22 -3.93
N PRO A 56 -20.23 16.31 -3.99
CA PRO A 56 -21.06 16.59 -5.16
C PRO A 56 -20.22 16.75 -6.43
N GLY A 57 -20.67 16.15 -7.53
CA GLY A 57 -19.98 16.22 -8.82
C GLY A 57 -18.71 15.37 -8.93
N HIS A 58 -18.35 14.59 -7.90
CA HIS A 58 -17.17 13.72 -7.93
C HIS A 58 -17.21 12.73 -9.10
N ALA A 59 -18.36 12.06 -9.31
CA ALA A 59 -18.55 11.10 -10.40
C ALA A 59 -18.37 11.73 -11.80
N GLU A 60 -18.83 12.98 -11.98
CA GLU A 60 -18.68 13.71 -13.25
C GLU A 60 -17.22 14.10 -13.51
N LEU A 61 -16.52 14.56 -12.47
CA LEU A 61 -15.09 14.86 -12.54
C LEU A 61 -14.28 13.60 -12.85
N GLU A 62 -14.55 12.48 -12.16
CA GLU A 62 -13.89 11.21 -12.40
C GLU A 62 -14.10 10.72 -13.84
N SER A 63 -15.33 10.83 -14.35
CA SER A 63 -15.67 10.48 -15.73
C SER A 63 -14.96 11.36 -16.76
N ARG A 64 -14.72 12.64 -16.45
CA ARG A 64 -13.92 13.54 -17.30
C ARG A 64 -12.45 13.13 -17.30
N ILE A 65 -11.84 12.92 -16.14
CA ILE A 65 -10.44 12.50 -16.01
C ILE A 65 -10.18 11.19 -16.79
N ARG A 66 -11.09 10.21 -16.65
CA ARG A 66 -10.98 8.92 -17.35
C ARG A 66 -10.99 9.09 -18.87
N ARG A 67 -11.84 9.97 -19.40
CA ARG A 67 -11.92 10.28 -20.84
C ARG A 67 -10.69 11.01 -21.39
N THR A 68 -10.00 11.81 -20.58
CA THR A 68 -8.79 12.53 -21.03
C THR A 68 -7.54 11.64 -21.01
N ARG A 69 -7.56 10.52 -20.27
CA ARG A 69 -6.43 9.60 -20.11
C ARG A 69 -6.46 8.39 -21.06
N GLY A 70 -7.62 8.08 -21.63
CA GLY A 70 -7.78 7.07 -22.68
C GLY A 70 -7.60 7.70 -24.05
#